data_AF-A0A0F9TCG3-F1
#
_entry.id   AF-A0A0F9TCG3-F1
#
_cell.length_a   1.000
_cell.length_b   1.000
_cell.length_c   1.000
_cell.angle_alpha   90.00
_cell.angle_beta   90.00
_cell.angle_gamma   90.00
#
_symmetry.space_group_name_H-M   'P 1'
#
loop_
_entity.id
_entity.type
_entity.pdbx_description
1 polymer ?
#
loop_
_entity_poly.entity_id
_entity_poly.type
_entity_poly.pdbx_seq_one_letter_code
_entity_poly.pdbx_strand_id
1 'polypeptide(L)'
;MTEHVQKCGACGEEVKGELYHLGFSDMDAVYCWDCPNVLLIKDHDFFEKNGITFPHLMPGDKGWQEYNKHMLPYYKEAEKLFPGCGCGGSFRFMAPPRCPKCNDYLAGKDKDYGGKPYYRYHKYVFVTVGSVYLENGRFCEST
;
A
#
# COMPACT_ATOMS: atom_id res chain seq x y z
N MET A 1 -16.94 -9.78 0.71
CA MET A 1 -15.48 -9.73 0.56
C MET A 1 -14.98 -11.16 0.47
N THR A 2 -14.05 -11.48 -0.42
CA THR A 2 -13.58 -12.86 -0.62
C THR A 2 -12.26 -13.05 0.10
N GLU A 3 -12.22 -13.99 1.05
CA GLU A 3 -11.00 -14.42 1.71
C GLU A 3 -10.01 -14.92 0.65
N HIS A 4 -8.78 -14.41 0.70
CA HIS A 4 -7.69 -14.82 -0.18
C HIS A 4 -6.55 -15.42 0.62
N VAL A 5 -5.93 -16.47 0.08
CA VAL A 5 -4.80 -17.15 0.69
C VAL A 5 -3.59 -16.98 -0.21
N GLN A 6 -2.51 -16.44 0.33
CA GLN A 6 -1.22 -16.32 -0.34
C GLN A 6 -0.14 -17.09 0.43
N LYS A 7 0.61 -17.93 -0.28
CA LYS A 7 1.78 -18.60 0.29
C LYS A 7 2.97 -17.64 0.33
N CYS A 8 3.59 -17.48 1.49
CA CYS A 8 4.79 -16.67 1.64
C CYS A 8 5.97 -17.35 0.93
N GLY A 9 6.65 -16.63 0.04
CA GLY A 9 7.84 -17.14 -0.65
C GLY A 9 9.05 -17.35 0.26
N ALA A 10 9.10 -16.68 1.42
CA ALA A 10 10.23 -16.76 2.36
C ALA A 10 10.09 -17.94 3.34
N CYS A 11 8.98 -18.04 4.07
CA CYS A 11 8.78 -19.09 5.08
C CYS A 11 7.88 -20.24 4.63
N GLY A 12 7.21 -20.13 3.47
CA GLY A 12 6.31 -21.16 2.96
C GLY A 12 4.94 -21.21 3.64
N GLU A 13 4.68 -20.37 4.65
CA GLU A 13 3.40 -20.32 5.36
C GLU A 13 2.28 -19.74 4.50
N GLU A 14 1.06 -20.23 4.73
CA GLU A 14 -0.15 -19.67 4.12
C GLU A 14 -0.65 -18.48 4.94
N VAL A 15 -0.78 -17.34 4.26
CA VAL A 15 -1.26 -16.09 4.84
C VAL A 15 -2.66 -15.82 4.31
N LYS A 16 -3.60 -15.67 5.24
CA LYS A 16 -4.97 -15.27 4.95
C LYS A 16 -5.09 -13.75 4.96
N GLY A 17 -5.87 -13.21 4.04
CA GLY A 17 -6.14 -11.79 3.95
C GLY A 17 -7.25 -11.49 2.95
N GLU A 18 -7.38 -10.23 2.58
CA GLU A 18 -8.39 -9.74 1.66
C GLU A 18 -7.72 -9.07 0.46
N LEU A 19 -8.30 -9.26 -0.74
CA LEU A 19 -7.88 -8.53 -1.94
C LEU A 19 -8.85 -7.39 -2.22
N TYR A 20 -8.35 -6.15 -2.15
CA TYR A 20 -9.11 -4.94 -2.45
C TYR A 20 -8.76 -4.43 -3.83
N HIS A 21 -9.77 -4.12 -4.66
CA HIS A 21 -9.56 -3.51 -5.98
C HIS A 21 -9.56 -1.97 -5.87
N LEU A 22 -8.38 -1.36 -5.91
CA LEU A 22 -8.17 0.08 -5.73
C LEU A 22 -8.86 0.93 -6.81
N GLY A 23 -8.81 0.47 -8.07
CA GLY A 23 -9.33 1.24 -9.21
C GLY A 23 -10.86 1.30 -9.38
N PHE A 24 -11.65 0.70 -8.47
CA PHE A 24 -13.12 0.75 -8.49
C PHE A 24 -13.71 1.37 -7.22
N SER A 25 -12.89 1.61 -6.19
CA SER A 25 -13.39 1.90 -4.85
C SER A 25 -13.03 3.29 -4.35
N ASP A 26 -12.35 4.12 -5.16
CA ASP A 26 -11.81 5.41 -4.72
C ASP A 26 -10.99 5.28 -3.43
N MET A 27 -10.24 4.18 -3.32
CA MET A 27 -9.42 3.84 -2.16
C MET A 27 -7.96 3.79 -2.54
N ASP A 28 -7.12 4.31 -1.67
CA ASP A 28 -5.68 4.09 -1.69
C ASP A 28 -5.27 3.15 -0.56
N ALA A 29 -4.11 2.51 -0.69
CA ALA A 29 -3.56 1.69 0.36
C ALA A 29 -2.03 1.81 0.43
N VAL A 30 -1.48 1.78 1.64
CA VAL A 30 -0.03 1.79 1.86
C VAL A 30 0.34 0.79 2.95
N TYR A 31 1.47 0.12 2.80
CA TYR A 31 1.95 -0.84 3.80
C TYR A 31 2.82 -0.14 4.86
N CYS A 32 2.89 -0.73 6.05
CA CYS A 32 3.92 -0.38 7.01
C CYS A 32 5.29 -0.89 6.53
N TRP A 33 6.32 -0.07 6.69
CA TRP A 33 7.68 -0.46 6.30
C TRP A 33 8.23 -1.59 7.16
N ASP A 34 7.77 -1.74 8.39
CA ASP A 34 8.39 -2.57 9.42
C ASP A 34 7.55 -3.80 9.83
N CYS A 35 6.26 -3.81 9.49
CA CYS A 35 5.34 -4.89 9.84
C CYS A 35 4.30 -5.16 8.72
N PRO A 36 3.47 -6.21 8.85
CA PRO A 36 2.47 -6.60 7.84
C PRO A 36 1.27 -5.66 7.72
N ASN A 37 1.13 -4.67 8.60
CA ASN A 37 -0.05 -3.82 8.67
C ASN A 37 -0.21 -2.99 7.40
N VAL A 38 -1.47 -2.79 7.00
CA VAL A 38 -1.85 -1.93 5.89
C VAL A 38 -2.63 -0.75 6.43
N LEU A 39 -2.44 0.42 5.84
CA LEU A 39 -3.31 1.57 5.99
C LEU A 39 -4.17 1.67 4.73
N LEU A 40 -5.48 1.53 4.89
CA LEU A 40 -6.47 1.77 3.84
C LEU A 40 -6.95 3.22 3.94
N ILE A 41 -6.97 3.94 2.83
CA ILE A 41 -7.41 5.32 2.72
C ILE A 41 -8.72 5.29 1.92
N LYS A 42 -9.86 5.36 2.60
CA LYS A 42 -11.19 5.26 1.98
C LYS A 42 -11.85 6.62 1.71
N ASP A 43 -11.06 7.69 1.65
CA ASP A 43 -11.51 9.05 1.35
C ASP A 43 -10.78 9.53 0.09
N HIS A 44 -11.52 9.57 -1.03
CA HIS A 44 -11.01 9.95 -2.36
C HIS A 44 -10.24 11.28 -2.34
N ASP A 45 -10.79 12.26 -1.62
CA ASP A 45 -10.27 13.63 -1.64
C ASP A 45 -9.25 13.86 -0.50
N PHE A 46 -8.82 12.82 0.22
CA PHE A 46 -7.95 12.97 1.39
C PHE A 46 -6.69 13.78 1.09
N PHE A 47 -6.01 13.46 -0.01
CA PHE A 47 -4.79 14.16 -0.40
C PHE A 47 -5.06 15.59 -0.88
N GLU A 48 -6.10 15.79 -1.70
CA GLU A 48 -6.47 17.13 -2.19
C GLU A 48 -6.89 18.07 -1.06
N LYS A 49 -7.70 17.59 -0.08
CA LYS A 49 -8.09 18.34 1.12
C LYS A 49 -6.87 18.78 1.95
N ASN A 50 -5.75 18.06 1.85
CA ASN A 50 -4.49 18.39 2.51
C ASN A 50 -3.49 19.10 1.57
N GLY A 51 -3.94 19.61 0.43
CA GLY A 51 -3.12 20.40 -0.51
C GLY A 51 -2.11 19.58 -1.31
N ILE A 52 -2.33 18.27 -1.45
CA ILE A 52 -1.46 17.37 -2.20
C ILE A 52 -2.16 16.97 -3.49
N THR A 53 -1.61 17.42 -4.62
CA THR A 53 -2.06 17.03 -5.97
C THR A 53 -0.95 16.26 -6.66
N PHE A 54 -1.19 14.98 -6.94
CA PHE A 54 -0.22 14.16 -7.65
C PHE A 54 -0.15 14.56 -9.13
N PRO A 55 1.05 14.63 -9.73
CA PRO A 55 1.17 14.91 -11.16
C PRO A 55 0.53 13.79 -11.98
N HIS A 56 -0.39 14.14 -12.88
CA HIS A 56 -1.00 13.22 -13.83
C HIS A 56 -0.21 13.21 -15.15
N LEU A 57 0.98 12.60 -15.15
CA LEU A 57 1.74 12.39 -16.38
C LEU A 57 1.26 11.11 -17.07
N MET A 58 1.08 11.16 -18.39
CA MET A 58 0.75 10.04 -19.26
C MET A 58 1.97 9.61 -20.09
N PRO A 59 1.97 8.38 -20.65
CA PRO A 59 2.97 7.97 -21.64
C PRO A 59 3.05 8.98 -22.80
N GLY A 60 4.20 9.64 -22.95
CA GLY A 60 4.43 10.68 -23.96
C GLY A 60 4.61 12.09 -23.39
N ASP A 61 4.18 12.33 -22.15
CA ASP A 61 4.38 13.62 -21.49
C ASP A 61 5.86 13.84 -21.14
N LYS A 62 6.30 15.09 -21.20
CA LYS A 62 7.64 15.49 -20.75
C LYS A 62 7.78 15.18 -19.26
N GLY A 63 8.76 14.35 -18.91
CA GLY A 63 9.00 13.90 -17.54
C GLY A 63 8.40 12.52 -17.21
N TRP A 64 7.63 11.90 -18.12
CA TRP A 64 7.10 10.54 -17.92
C TRP A 64 8.18 9.50 -17.61
N GLN A 65 9.33 9.56 -18.30
CA GLN A 65 10.47 8.65 -18.05
C GLN A 65 11.02 8.76 -16.62
N GLU A 66 10.83 9.91 -15.98
CA GLU A 66 11.27 10.20 -14.61
C GLU A 66 10.10 10.30 -13.63
N TYR A 67 8.89 9.88 -14.05
CA TYR A 67 7.64 10.00 -13.28
C TYR A 67 7.82 9.59 -11.82
N ASN A 68 8.44 8.43 -11.61
CA ASN A 68 8.67 7.87 -10.30
C ASN A 68 9.56 8.75 -9.39
N LYS A 69 10.51 9.49 -9.95
CA LYS A 69 11.37 10.43 -9.20
C LYS A 69 10.59 11.70 -8.87
N HIS A 70 9.78 12.20 -9.80
CA HIS A 70 8.92 13.36 -9.58
C HIS A 70 7.87 13.13 -8.49
N MET A 71 7.44 11.88 -8.29
CA MET A 71 6.50 11.51 -7.23
C MET A 71 7.12 11.50 -5.83
N LEU A 72 8.45 11.39 -5.69
CA LEU A 72 9.10 11.22 -4.37
C LEU A 72 8.82 12.37 -3.39
N PRO A 73 8.86 13.66 -3.79
CA PRO A 73 8.48 14.76 -2.89
C PRO A 73 7.02 14.67 -2.46
N TYR A 74 6.09 14.35 -3.37
CA TYR A 74 4.66 14.21 -3.07
C TYR A 74 4.40 13.07 -2.10
N TYR A 75 5.07 11.92 -2.28
CA TYR A 75 5.00 10.81 -1.33
C TYR A 75 5.50 11.22 0.05
N LYS A 76 6.60 11.96 0.14
CA LYS A 76 7.11 12.43 1.44
C LYS A 76 6.14 13.37 2.15
N GLU A 77 5.48 14.27 1.44
CA GLU A 77 4.48 15.15 2.05
C GLU A 77 3.23 14.38 2.45
N ALA A 78 2.75 13.47 1.60
CA ALA A 78 1.59 12.64 1.88
C ALA A 78 1.83 11.67 3.07
N GLU A 79 3.03 11.10 3.18
CA GLU A 79 3.41 10.20 4.29
C GLU A 79 3.39 10.90 5.66
N LYS A 80 3.53 12.23 5.73
CA LYS A 80 3.41 12.98 6.99
C LYS A 80 1.97 13.04 7.51
N LEU A 81 0.98 12.79 6.66
CA LEU A 81 -0.44 12.79 7.04
C LEU A 81 -0.88 11.45 7.64
N PHE A 82 -0.06 10.41 7.51
CA PHE A 82 -0.39 9.08 7.99
C PHE A 82 -0.15 8.94 9.50
N PRO A 83 -0.94 8.11 10.20
CA PRO A 83 -0.68 7.81 11.60
C PRO A 83 0.61 7.00 11.73
N GLY A 84 1.20 7.00 12.92
CA GLY A 84 2.19 5.99 13.26
C GLY A 84 1.56 4.59 13.21
N CYS A 85 2.35 3.58 12.81
CA CYS A 85 1.89 2.21 12.92
C CYS A 85 1.98 1.73 14.38
N GLY A 86 1.04 0.90 14.84
CA GLY A 86 1.06 0.34 16.20
C GLY A 86 2.32 -0.45 16.56
N CYS A 87 3.09 -0.92 15.56
CA CYS A 87 4.40 -1.54 15.78
C CYS A 87 5.56 -0.54 16.05
N GLY A 88 5.30 0.76 15.98
CA GLY A 88 6.31 1.83 16.04
C GLY A 88 6.90 2.23 14.68
N GLY A 89 6.51 1.53 13.60
CA GLY A 89 6.95 1.82 12.23
C GLY A 89 6.12 2.90 11.51
N SER A 90 6.38 3.09 10.21
CA SER A 90 5.68 4.09 9.39
C SER A 90 5.06 3.49 8.14
N PHE A 91 3.87 3.98 7.78
CA PHE A 91 3.24 3.66 6.50
C PHE A 91 3.91 4.43 5.35
N ARG A 92 4.20 3.75 4.23
CA ARG A 92 4.91 4.38 3.09
C ARG A 92 4.36 3.93 1.74
N PHE A 93 4.37 4.82 0.75
CA PHE A 93 3.91 4.51 -0.61
C PHE A 93 4.71 3.41 -1.29
N MET A 94 6.00 3.32 -0.97
CA MET A 94 6.89 2.30 -1.53
C MET A 94 7.09 1.09 -0.61
N ALA A 95 6.34 1.00 0.50
CA ALA A 95 6.44 -0.16 1.39
C ALA A 95 5.89 -1.42 0.71
N PRO A 96 6.66 -2.51 0.69
CA PRO A 96 6.18 -3.79 0.18
C PRO A 96 5.31 -4.52 1.23
N PRO A 97 4.40 -5.40 0.80
CA PRO A 97 3.66 -6.27 1.71
C PRO A 97 4.61 -7.24 2.44
N ARG A 98 4.37 -7.43 3.74
CA ARG A 98 5.12 -8.35 4.60
C ARG A 98 4.25 -9.51 5.07
N CYS A 99 4.90 -10.63 5.34
CA CYS A 99 4.28 -11.82 5.88
C CYS A 99 4.01 -11.66 7.38
N PRO A 100 2.78 -11.88 7.90
CA PRO A 100 2.51 -11.82 9.32
C PRO A 100 3.10 -12.97 10.15
N LYS A 101 3.68 -13.99 9.51
CA LYS A 101 4.34 -15.09 10.22
C LYS A 101 5.85 -14.87 10.38
N CYS A 102 6.56 -14.44 9.34
CA CYS A 102 8.02 -14.27 9.38
C CYS A 102 8.50 -12.82 9.23
N ASN A 103 7.59 -11.88 8.99
CA ASN A 103 7.85 -10.47 8.71
C ASN A 103 8.72 -10.17 7.46
N ASP A 104 9.12 -11.20 6.71
CA ASP A 104 9.79 -11.05 5.43
C ASP A 104 8.78 -10.62 4.35
N TYR A 105 9.27 -10.23 3.17
CA TYR A 105 8.41 -9.80 2.08
C TYR A 105 7.50 -10.94 1.60
N LEU A 106 6.20 -10.63 1.49
CA LEU A 106 5.19 -11.61 1.10
C LEU A 106 5.37 -12.04 -0.38
N ALA A 107 5.87 -11.14 -1.22
CA ALA A 107 6.31 -11.46 -2.58
C ALA A 107 7.74 -12.00 -2.54
N GLY A 108 7.96 -13.20 -3.09
CA GLY A 108 9.27 -13.81 -3.17
C GLY A 108 10.27 -12.93 -3.95
N LYS A 109 11.54 -12.97 -3.55
CA LYS A 109 12.64 -12.41 -4.34
C LYS A 109 12.70 -13.16 -5.69
N ASP A 110 12.31 -12.47 -6.78
CA ASP A 110 12.83 -12.61 -8.17
C ASP A 110 12.16 -13.66 -9.12
N LYS A 111 12.02 -13.52 -10.47
CA LYS A 111 12.82 -12.74 -11.47
C LYS A 111 12.10 -12.06 -12.67
N ASP A 112 10.93 -12.52 -13.14
CA ASP A 112 10.29 -11.93 -14.36
C ASP A 112 9.04 -11.09 -14.07
N TYR A 113 8.97 -10.49 -12.88
CA TYR A 113 7.78 -9.98 -12.15
C TYR A 113 7.02 -11.02 -11.29
N GLY A 114 7.52 -12.25 -11.16
CA GLY A 114 7.79 -12.98 -9.89
C GLY A 114 6.68 -13.36 -8.87
N GLY A 115 5.38 -13.24 -9.13
CA GLY A 115 4.33 -13.71 -8.20
C GLY A 115 4.01 -12.74 -7.04
N LYS A 116 3.56 -11.53 -7.38
CA LYS A 116 3.50 -10.34 -6.51
C LYS A 116 2.17 -10.19 -5.73
N PRO A 117 2.19 -9.51 -4.56
CA PRO A 117 1.55 -8.18 -4.52
C PRO A 117 2.63 -7.11 -4.46
N TYR A 118 2.69 -6.30 -5.52
CA TYR A 118 3.65 -5.22 -5.67
C TYR A 118 2.83 -3.95 -5.85
N TYR A 119 2.98 -3.03 -4.91
CA TYR A 119 2.32 -1.75 -4.97
C TYR A 119 3.13 -0.82 -5.87
N ARG A 120 2.73 -0.80 -7.15
CA ARG A 120 2.86 0.35 -8.05
C ARG A 120 2.07 0.17 -9.35
N TYR A 121 1.71 -1.07 -9.72
CA TYR A 121 1.13 -1.38 -11.04
C TYR A 121 -0.03 -2.38 -11.05
N HIS A 122 -0.53 -2.84 -9.90
CA HIS A 122 -1.69 -3.73 -9.88
C HIS A 122 -2.86 -3.04 -9.21
N LYS A 123 -4.04 -3.17 -9.83
CA LYS A 123 -5.33 -2.65 -9.33
C LYS A 123 -5.74 -3.25 -7.99
N TYR A 124 -4.92 -4.09 -7.35
CA TYR A 124 -5.25 -4.86 -6.17
C TYR A 124 -4.22 -4.67 -5.04
N VAL A 125 -4.70 -4.59 -3.80
CA VAL A 125 -3.89 -4.63 -2.58
C VAL A 125 -4.29 -5.83 -1.72
N PHE A 126 -3.29 -6.50 -1.12
CA PHE A 126 -3.50 -7.61 -0.21
C PHE A 126 -3.43 -7.11 1.23
N VAL A 127 -4.56 -7.17 1.93
CA VAL A 127 -4.73 -6.63 3.27
C VAL A 127 -4.71 -7.77 4.28
N THR A 128 -3.77 -7.72 5.22
CA THR A 128 -3.69 -8.68 6.33
C THR A 128 -4.56 -8.20 7.50
N VAL A 129 -5.02 -9.14 8.33
CA VAL A 129 -5.83 -8.88 9.53
C VAL A 129 -5.05 -7.98 10.50
N GLY A 130 -5.69 -6.92 11.04
CA GLY A 130 -5.06 -5.92 11.92
C GLY A 130 -4.64 -4.62 11.22
N SER A 131 -5.31 -4.27 10.11
CA SER A 131 -5.02 -3.09 9.31
C SER A 131 -5.71 -1.84 9.84
N VAL A 132 -5.13 -0.66 9.58
CA VAL A 132 -5.71 0.63 9.92
C VAL A 132 -6.51 1.14 8.73
N TYR A 133 -7.62 1.82 8.94
CA TYR A 133 -8.37 2.47 7.88
C TYR A 133 -8.68 3.93 8.21
N LEU A 134 -8.56 4.81 7.23
CA LEU A 134 -9.07 6.16 7.26
C LEU A 134 -10.49 6.17 6.70
N GLU A 135 -11.44 6.64 7.50
CA GLU A 135 -12.82 6.86 7.10
C GLU A 135 -13.32 8.18 7.72
N ASN A 136 -13.93 9.04 6.91
CA ASN A 136 -14.45 10.36 7.35
C ASN A 136 -13.41 11.20 8.12
N GLY A 137 -12.15 11.20 7.68
CA GLY A 137 -11.07 11.97 8.29
C GLY A 137 -10.54 11.43 9.63
N ARG A 138 -10.90 10.19 10.01
CA ARG A 138 -10.44 9.54 11.24
C ARG A 138 -9.78 8.20 10.94
N PHE A 139 -8.66 7.93 11.60
CA PHE A 139 -7.98 6.64 11.54
C PHE A 139 -8.58 5.70 12.58
N CYS A 140 -8.94 4.49 12.13
CA CYS A 140 -9.57 3.43 12.91
C CYS A 140 -8.77 2.13 12.75
N GLU A 141 -8.70 1.30 13.80
CA GLU A 141 -8.12 -0.03 13.71
C GLU A 141 -9.18 -1.04 13.26
N SER A 142 -8.84 -1.96 12.35
CA SER A 142 -9.71 -3.09 12.03
C SER A 142 -9.72 -4.07 13.21
N THR A 143 -10.88 -4.28 13.83
CA THR A 143 -11.13 -5.34 14.82
C THR A 143 -11.08 -6.73 14.20
#